data_AF-A0A6N7HA64-F1
#
_entry.id   AF-A0A6N7HA64-F1
#
_cell.length_a   1.000
_cell.length_b   1.000
_cell.length_c   1.000
_cell.angle_alpha   90.00
_cell.angle_beta   90.00
_cell.angle_gamma   90.00
#
_symmetry.space_group_name_H-M   'P 1'
#
loop_
_entity.id
_entity.type
_entity.pdbx_description
1 polymer ?
#
loop_
_entity_poly.entity_id
_entity_poly.type
_entity_poly.pdbx_seq_one_letter_code
_entity_poly.pdbx_strand_id
1 'polypeptide(L)'
;MPELIRCVDELPRVPTVVDLHWSAMVAARGHTTDTELLAVLLLSAARAGADVVPSAERLLADAEPRVWLSLDRSIRRAWDRASDWSASVADQLSDKPLELVLVACHPDGRVREAAVDRLVGLSHLFVPPVLALRAADWVPEVRDRARRACARLLETGRGTAALAPVAKALRYRRDGGWLAARLTGTGADTPR
;
A
#
# COMPACT_ATOMS: atom_id res chain seq x y z
N MET A 1 19.77 22.02 -3.27
CA MET A 1 18.86 21.19 -2.45
C MET A 1 19.45 21.08 -1.05
N PRO A 2 18.71 21.32 0.05
CA PRO A 2 17.28 21.05 0.24
C PRO A 2 16.47 22.25 0.78
N GLU A 3 15.42 22.66 0.05
CA GLU A 3 14.36 23.56 0.55
C GLU A 3 12.96 22.94 0.41
N LEU A 4 12.86 21.61 0.29
CA LEU A 4 11.57 20.91 0.19
C LEU A 4 10.97 20.51 1.55
N ILE A 5 11.56 20.97 2.66
CA ILE A 5 11.06 20.70 4.02
C ILE A 5 10.81 22.03 4.73
N ARG A 6 9.95 22.86 4.15
CA ARG A 6 9.29 23.94 4.88
C ARG A 6 7.80 23.85 4.62
N CYS A 7 7.09 23.42 5.66
CA CYS A 7 5.74 23.85 6.03
C CYS A 7 4.82 24.22 4.84
N VAL A 8 4.27 23.20 4.19
CA VAL A 8 3.03 23.35 3.42
C VAL A 8 2.19 22.13 3.76
N ASP A 9 0.98 22.36 4.25
CA ASP A 9 -0.04 21.33 4.56
C ASP A 9 -0.62 20.69 3.28
N GLU A 10 0.13 20.72 2.18
CA GLU A 10 -0.28 20.31 0.85
C GLU A 10 0.78 19.40 0.21
N LEU A 11 0.30 18.44 -0.57
CA LEU A 11 1.15 17.60 -1.40
C LEU A 11 1.99 18.48 -2.36
N PRO A 12 3.29 18.18 -2.54
CA PRO A 12 4.13 18.91 -3.48
C PRO A 12 3.62 18.75 -4.92
N ARG A 13 4.12 19.62 -5.81
CA ARG A 13 3.89 19.55 -7.26
C ARG A 13 4.14 18.12 -7.81
N VAL A 14 3.54 17.83 -8.97
CA VAL A 14 3.70 16.56 -9.69
C VAL A 14 5.17 16.15 -9.72
N PRO A 15 5.54 14.98 -9.16
CA PRO A 15 6.92 14.55 -9.14
C PRO A 15 7.37 14.21 -10.56
N THR A 16 8.67 14.34 -10.84
CA THR A 16 9.23 13.77 -12.06
C THR A 16 9.47 12.27 -11.89
N VAL A 17 9.66 11.56 -13.00
CA VAL A 17 10.11 10.16 -12.99
C VAL A 17 11.45 10.01 -12.25
N VAL A 18 12.33 11.01 -12.36
CA VAL A 18 13.63 11.04 -11.68
C VAL A 18 13.46 11.15 -10.16
N ASP A 19 12.56 12.01 -9.69
CA ASP A 19 12.27 12.16 -8.25
C ASP A 19 11.78 10.84 -7.65
N LEU A 20 10.86 10.16 -8.34
CA LEU A 20 10.31 8.87 -7.92
C LEU A 20 11.40 7.78 -7.85
N HIS A 21 12.21 7.64 -8.91
CA HIS A 21 13.27 6.63 -8.95
C HIS A 21 14.34 6.89 -7.89
N TRP A 22 14.79 8.14 -7.75
CA TRP A 22 15.76 8.51 -6.74
C TRP A 22 15.22 8.20 -5.35
N SER A 23 14.02 8.68 -5.02
CA SER A 23 13.41 8.47 -3.71
C SER A 23 13.20 6.99 -3.38
N ALA A 24 12.79 6.18 -4.35
CA ALA A 24 12.65 4.74 -4.16
C ALA A 24 14.00 4.05 -3.87
N MET A 25 15.05 4.42 -4.59
CA MET A 25 16.40 3.90 -4.36
C MET A 25 16.91 4.24 -2.95
N VAL A 26 16.70 5.47 -2.45
CA VAL A 26 17.12 5.81 -1.08
C VAL A 26 16.24 5.13 -0.04
N ALA A 27 14.92 5.06 -0.26
CA ALA A 27 13.99 4.37 0.65
C ALA A 27 14.33 2.88 0.84
N ALA A 28 14.84 2.21 -0.22
CA ALA A 28 15.31 0.83 -0.14
C ALA A 28 16.47 0.63 0.86
N ARG A 29 17.20 1.69 1.22
CA ARG A 29 18.26 1.66 2.24
C ARG A 29 17.72 1.62 3.68
N GLY A 30 16.42 1.84 3.86
CA GLY A 30 15.71 1.63 5.12
C GLY A 30 15.62 2.82 6.06
N HIS A 31 15.98 4.03 5.62
CA HIS A 31 15.79 5.24 6.42
C HIS A 31 14.31 5.68 6.41
N THR A 32 13.79 6.05 7.58
CA THR A 32 12.37 6.42 7.74
C THR A 32 12.02 7.66 6.92
N THR A 33 12.84 8.70 6.98
CA THR A 33 12.68 9.96 6.24
C THR A 33 12.63 9.73 4.72
N ASP A 34 13.44 8.82 4.19
CA ASP A 34 13.46 8.51 2.75
C ASP A 34 12.15 7.83 2.30
N THR A 35 11.58 6.97 3.16
CA THR A 35 10.29 6.34 2.89
C THR A 35 9.13 7.34 3.03
N GLU A 36 9.23 8.30 3.94
CA GLU A 36 8.27 9.40 4.07
C GLU A 36 8.25 10.30 2.83
N LEU A 37 9.41 10.62 2.26
CA LEU A 37 9.49 11.34 0.99
C LEU A 37 8.84 10.53 -0.15
N LEU A 38 9.17 9.23 -0.26
CA LEU A 38 8.59 8.37 -1.28
C LEU A 38 7.06 8.31 -1.19
N ALA A 39 6.51 8.19 0.03
CA ALA A 39 5.07 8.18 0.26
C ALA A 39 4.40 9.46 -0.24
N VAL A 40 4.99 10.62 0.05
CA VAL A 40 4.48 11.91 -0.43
C VAL A 40 4.51 11.99 -1.96
N LEU A 41 5.61 11.58 -2.60
CA LEU A 41 5.72 11.60 -4.05
C LEU A 41 4.72 10.64 -4.73
N LEU A 42 4.47 9.46 -4.17
CA LEU A 42 3.47 8.54 -4.68
C LEU A 42 2.05 9.11 -4.59
N LEU A 43 1.71 9.77 -3.47
CA LEU A 43 0.43 10.47 -3.32
C LEU A 43 0.30 11.63 -4.33
N SER A 44 1.34 12.44 -4.51
CA SER A 44 1.35 13.49 -5.54
C SER A 44 1.19 12.91 -6.95
N ALA A 45 1.86 11.81 -7.27
CA ALA A 45 1.76 11.14 -8.57
C ALA A 45 0.35 10.63 -8.85
N ALA A 46 -0.28 9.96 -7.88
CA ALA A 46 -1.65 9.46 -7.99
C ALA A 46 -2.68 10.59 -8.15
N ARG A 47 -2.52 11.70 -7.41
CA ARG A 47 -3.38 12.88 -7.52
C ARG A 47 -3.22 13.61 -8.86
N ALA A 48 -1.99 13.74 -9.35
CA ALA A 48 -1.65 14.54 -10.53
C ALA A 48 -2.06 13.90 -11.86
N GLY A 49 -1.97 12.57 -11.98
CA GLY A 49 -2.33 11.85 -13.22
C GLY A 49 -1.15 11.47 -14.12
N ALA A 50 -1.48 11.23 -15.41
CA ALA A 50 -1.03 10.06 -16.18
C ALA A 50 0.48 9.85 -16.40
N ASP A 51 1.29 10.89 -16.57
CA ASP A 51 2.65 10.72 -17.10
C ASP A 51 3.60 9.97 -16.16
N VAL A 52 3.41 10.13 -14.85
CA VAL A 52 4.27 9.53 -13.81
C VAL A 52 3.70 8.24 -13.23
N VAL A 53 2.42 7.96 -13.49
CA VAL A 53 1.70 6.80 -12.95
C VAL A 53 2.36 5.48 -13.35
N PRO A 54 2.72 5.21 -14.64
CA PRO A 54 3.37 3.96 -15.01
C PRO A 54 4.70 3.72 -14.27
N SER A 55 5.45 4.79 -13.99
CA SER A 55 6.70 4.70 -13.23
C SER A 55 6.43 4.38 -11.77
N ALA A 56 5.44 5.03 -11.15
CA ALA A 56 5.03 4.75 -9.78
C ALA A 56 4.51 3.30 -9.63
N GLU A 57 3.68 2.83 -10.55
CA GLU A 57 3.17 1.46 -10.56
C GLU A 57 4.29 0.41 -10.69
N ARG A 58 5.26 0.66 -11.58
CA ARG A 58 6.43 -0.21 -11.73
C ARG A 58 7.27 -0.25 -10.45
N LEU A 59 7.51 0.91 -9.84
CA LEU A 59 8.24 0.99 -8.58
C LEU A 59 7.56 0.19 -7.47
N LEU A 60 6.23 0.25 -7.36
CA LEU A 60 5.48 -0.54 -6.39
C LEU A 60 5.50 -2.04 -6.71
N ALA A 61 5.47 -2.41 -7.99
CA ALA A 61 5.57 -3.81 -8.41
C ALA A 61 6.93 -4.42 -8.07
N ASP A 62 8.00 -3.63 -8.18
CA ASP A 62 9.39 -4.05 -7.90
C ASP A 62 9.79 -3.86 -6.42
N ALA A 63 8.93 -3.26 -5.59
CA ALA A 63 9.27 -2.91 -4.22
C ALA A 63 9.47 -4.14 -3.31
N GLU A 64 10.57 -4.13 -2.56
CA GLU A 64 10.84 -5.17 -1.56
C GLU A 64 9.80 -5.19 -0.43
N PRO A 65 9.57 -6.34 0.23
CA PRO A 65 8.59 -6.44 1.32
C PRO A 65 8.83 -5.47 2.47
N ARG A 66 10.10 -5.20 2.81
CA ARG A 66 10.43 -4.25 3.88
C ARG A 66 10.05 -2.82 3.51
N VAL A 67 10.20 -2.45 2.24
CA VAL A 67 9.78 -1.15 1.72
C VAL A 67 8.26 -1.03 1.85
N TRP A 68 7.48 -2.04 1.46
CA TRP A 68 6.02 -2.06 1.65
C TRP A 68 5.59 -1.83 3.11
N LEU A 69 6.28 -2.47 4.07
CA LEU A 69 5.97 -2.34 5.50
C LEU A 69 6.22 -0.92 6.04
N SER A 70 7.29 -0.28 5.58
CA SER A 70 7.61 1.11 5.95
C SER A 70 6.70 2.09 5.21
N LEU A 71 6.45 1.83 3.92
CA LEU A 71 5.65 2.65 3.04
C LEU A 71 4.19 2.72 3.49
N ASP A 72 3.60 1.61 3.95
CA ASP A 72 2.25 1.60 4.57
C ASP A 72 2.12 2.64 5.69
N ARG A 73 3.12 2.68 6.58
CA ARG A 73 3.15 3.62 7.70
C ARG A 73 3.35 5.05 7.22
N SER A 74 4.26 5.25 6.28
CA SER A 74 4.58 6.58 5.74
C SER A 74 3.42 7.16 4.94
N ILE A 75 2.73 6.37 4.10
CA ILE A 75 1.53 6.80 3.37
C ILE A 75 0.44 7.21 4.36
N ARG A 76 0.20 6.39 5.39
CA ARG A 76 -0.82 6.72 6.39
C ARG A 76 -0.62 8.08 7.04
N ARG A 77 0.63 8.44 7.35
CA ARG A 77 0.99 9.77 7.89
C ARG A 77 0.92 10.86 6.84
N ALA A 78 1.29 10.54 5.59
CA ALA A 78 1.31 11.51 4.51
C ALA A 78 -0.09 11.96 4.08
N TRP A 79 -1.14 11.18 4.37
CA TRP A 79 -2.54 11.59 4.17
C TRP A 79 -2.92 12.86 4.95
N ASP A 80 -2.24 13.16 6.07
CA ASP A 80 -2.45 14.42 6.81
C ASP A 80 -2.10 15.66 5.96
N ARG A 81 -1.20 15.51 4.97
CA ARG A 81 -0.80 16.57 4.02
C ARG A 81 -1.68 16.63 2.77
N ALA A 82 -2.74 15.83 2.75
CA ALA A 82 -3.62 15.66 1.60
C ALA A 82 -5.09 15.79 2.03
N SER A 83 -5.40 16.63 3.01
CA SER A 83 -6.71 16.76 3.66
C SER A 83 -7.88 16.90 2.67
N ASP A 84 -7.79 17.80 1.69
CA ASP A 84 -8.86 17.98 0.68
C ASP A 84 -9.07 16.72 -0.16
N TRP A 85 -7.97 16.05 -0.53
CA TRP A 85 -8.05 14.82 -1.30
C TRP A 85 -8.52 13.65 -0.43
N SER A 86 -8.13 13.61 0.84
CA SER A 86 -8.59 12.65 1.85
C SER A 86 -10.12 12.71 2.00
N ALA A 87 -10.69 13.92 2.10
CA ALA A 87 -12.13 14.11 2.10
C ALA A 87 -12.77 13.62 0.79
N SER A 88 -12.18 13.98 -0.35
CA SER A 88 -12.69 13.55 -1.67
C SER A 88 -12.68 12.02 -1.84
N VAL A 89 -11.64 11.31 -1.41
CA VAL A 89 -11.58 9.83 -1.54
C VAL A 89 -12.50 9.13 -0.54
N ALA A 90 -12.81 9.77 0.59
CA ALA A 90 -13.81 9.26 1.53
C ALA A 90 -15.23 9.32 0.94
N ASP A 91 -15.54 10.36 0.16
CA ASP A 91 -16.82 10.50 -0.53
C ASP A 91 -16.90 9.64 -1.80
N GLN A 92 -15.84 9.64 -2.61
CA GLN A 92 -15.81 8.95 -3.89
C GLN A 92 -14.43 8.40 -4.22
N LEU A 93 -14.30 7.08 -4.12
CA LEU A 93 -13.11 6.36 -4.57
C LEU A 93 -13.08 6.21 -6.09
N SER A 94 -11.90 6.40 -6.68
CA SER A 94 -11.64 6.11 -8.09
C SER A 94 -11.42 4.61 -8.35
N ASP A 95 -11.40 4.21 -9.62
CA ASP A 95 -11.03 2.85 -10.05
C ASP A 95 -9.56 2.77 -10.52
N LYS A 96 -8.76 3.81 -10.27
CA LYS A 96 -7.35 3.85 -10.69
C LYS A 96 -6.51 2.95 -9.77
N PRO A 97 -5.78 1.96 -10.29
CA PRO A 97 -5.06 0.98 -9.47
C PRO A 97 -4.05 1.59 -8.49
N LEU A 98 -3.21 2.53 -8.96
CA LEU A 98 -2.25 3.22 -8.11
C LEU A 98 -2.95 3.94 -6.95
N GLU A 99 -4.00 4.70 -7.24
CA GLU A 99 -4.76 5.44 -6.23
C GLU A 99 -5.37 4.50 -5.20
N LEU A 100 -6.06 3.45 -5.63
CA LEU A 100 -6.69 2.47 -4.74
C LEU A 100 -5.70 1.80 -3.79
N VAL A 101 -4.49 1.51 -4.27
CA VAL A 101 -3.42 0.95 -3.43
C VAL A 101 -2.95 1.95 -2.35
N LEU A 102 -2.83 3.23 -2.69
CA LEU A 102 -2.45 4.26 -1.71
C LEU A 102 -3.58 4.56 -0.72
N VAL A 103 -4.84 4.56 -1.20
CA VAL A 103 -6.02 4.73 -0.36
C VAL A 103 -6.27 3.52 0.55
N ALA A 104 -5.88 2.32 0.15
CA ALA A 104 -5.84 1.17 1.05
C ALA A 104 -4.85 1.34 2.21
N CYS A 105 -3.99 2.37 2.21
CA CYS A 105 -3.12 2.75 3.34
C CYS A 105 -3.64 3.96 4.15
N HIS A 106 -4.83 4.47 3.82
CA HIS A 106 -5.46 5.64 4.47
C HIS A 106 -5.61 5.48 5.99
N PRO A 107 -5.55 6.56 6.80
CA PRO A 107 -5.73 6.48 8.26
C PRO A 107 -7.12 5.99 8.69
N ASP A 108 -8.18 6.41 7.99
CA ASP A 108 -9.55 5.93 8.24
C ASP A 108 -9.74 4.47 7.77
N GLY A 109 -10.18 3.61 8.69
CA GLY A 109 -10.47 2.20 8.42
C GLY A 109 -11.62 1.96 7.44
N ARG A 110 -12.65 2.83 7.41
CA ARG A 110 -13.77 2.70 6.45
C ARG A 110 -13.31 2.93 5.02
N VAL A 111 -12.47 3.95 4.84
CA VAL A 111 -11.85 4.25 3.55
C VAL A 111 -10.94 3.09 3.10
N ARG A 112 -10.14 2.53 4.02
CA ARG A 112 -9.32 1.34 3.72
C ARG A 112 -10.19 0.15 3.33
N GLU A 113 -11.29 -0.11 4.03
CA GLU A 113 -12.19 -1.22 3.74
C GLU A 113 -12.76 -1.11 2.32
N ALA A 114 -13.29 0.06 1.97
CA ALA A 114 -13.86 0.33 0.65
C ALA A 114 -12.80 0.25 -0.47
N ALA A 115 -11.56 0.66 -0.20
CA ALA A 115 -10.45 0.47 -1.13
C ALA A 115 -10.10 -1.01 -1.33
N VAL A 116 -10.01 -1.78 -0.23
CA VAL A 116 -9.79 -3.23 -0.28
C VAL A 116 -10.92 -3.92 -1.06
N ASP A 117 -12.15 -3.41 -1.03
CA ASP A 117 -13.24 -3.90 -1.89
C ASP A 117 -12.94 -3.82 -3.37
N ARG A 118 -12.62 -2.62 -3.83
CA ARG A 118 -12.30 -2.38 -5.24
C ARG A 118 -11.05 -3.13 -5.69
N LEU A 119 -10.04 -3.26 -4.82
CA LEU A 119 -8.80 -3.99 -5.14
C LEU A 119 -9.02 -5.47 -5.49
N VAL A 120 -10.08 -6.13 -5.00
CA VAL A 120 -10.35 -7.56 -5.26
C VAL A 120 -10.50 -7.87 -6.76
N GLY A 121 -11.00 -6.92 -7.55
CA GLY A 121 -11.22 -7.10 -8.99
C GLY A 121 -10.00 -6.79 -9.86
N LEU A 122 -8.91 -6.27 -9.28
CA LEU A 122 -7.78 -5.74 -10.03
C LEU A 122 -6.65 -6.77 -10.17
N SER A 123 -6.11 -6.89 -11.39
CA SER A 123 -5.05 -7.86 -11.73
C SER A 123 -3.63 -7.26 -11.81
N HIS A 124 -3.36 -6.19 -11.05
CA HIS A 124 -2.07 -5.49 -11.08
C HIS A 124 -1.05 -6.11 -10.10
N LEU A 125 0.22 -6.15 -10.50
CA LEU A 125 1.29 -6.83 -9.74
C LEU A 125 1.54 -6.27 -8.34
N PHE A 126 1.25 -4.99 -8.12
CA PHE A 126 1.43 -4.31 -6.85
C PHE A 126 0.20 -4.36 -5.93
N VAL A 127 -0.89 -5.03 -6.34
CA VAL A 127 -2.10 -5.21 -5.52
C VAL A 127 -1.93 -6.30 -4.44
N PRO A 128 -1.39 -7.50 -4.73
CA PRO A 128 -1.23 -8.55 -3.73
C PRO A 128 -0.40 -8.13 -2.49
N PRO A 129 0.72 -7.40 -2.61
CA PRO A 129 1.44 -6.88 -1.45
C PRO A 129 0.56 -6.08 -0.47
N VAL A 130 -0.34 -5.26 -1.00
CA VAL A 130 -1.27 -4.43 -0.21
C VAL A 130 -2.35 -5.29 0.44
N LEU A 131 -2.91 -6.25 -0.29
CA LEU A 131 -3.86 -7.20 0.29
C LEU A 131 -3.20 -8.03 1.40
N ALA A 132 -1.93 -8.40 1.27
CA ALA A 132 -1.18 -9.07 2.32
C ALA A 132 -0.96 -8.19 3.56
N LEU A 133 -0.66 -6.90 3.38
CA LEU A 133 -0.61 -5.91 4.48
C LEU A 133 -1.96 -5.80 5.19
N ARG A 134 -3.05 -5.71 4.42
CA ARG A 134 -4.41 -5.56 4.95
C ARG A 134 -4.94 -6.84 5.58
N ALA A 135 -4.45 -8.03 5.21
CA ALA A 135 -4.77 -9.28 5.89
C ALA A 135 -4.26 -9.34 7.35
N ALA A 136 -3.46 -8.36 7.76
CA ALA A 136 -2.98 -8.11 9.11
C ALA A 136 -3.44 -6.75 9.67
N ASP A 137 -4.50 -6.14 9.11
CA ASP A 137 -5.02 -4.85 9.59
C ASP A 137 -5.53 -4.95 11.04
N TRP A 138 -5.48 -3.84 11.79
CA TRP A 138 -6.03 -3.81 13.14
C TRP A 138 -7.55 -3.67 13.13
N VAL A 139 -8.14 -3.15 12.04
CA VAL A 139 -9.59 -3.09 11.83
C VAL A 139 -10.07 -4.46 11.35
N PRO A 140 -10.92 -5.17 12.13
CA PRO A 140 -11.37 -6.52 11.78
C PRO A 140 -12.02 -6.62 10.39
N GLU A 141 -12.84 -5.65 10.02
CA GLU A 141 -13.59 -5.63 8.75
C GLU A 141 -12.65 -5.57 7.55
N VAL A 142 -11.67 -4.66 7.59
CA VAL A 142 -10.60 -4.55 6.58
C VAL A 142 -9.81 -5.85 6.50
N ARG A 143 -9.46 -6.40 7.66
CA ARG A 143 -8.66 -7.61 7.78
C ARG A 143 -9.36 -8.81 7.17
N ASP A 144 -10.59 -9.09 7.57
CA ASP A 144 -11.34 -10.26 7.10
C ASP A 144 -11.62 -10.17 5.62
N ARG A 145 -11.88 -8.96 5.12
CA ARG A 145 -12.06 -8.72 3.69
C ARG A 145 -10.79 -9.00 2.89
N ALA A 146 -9.64 -8.51 3.35
CA ALA A 146 -8.35 -8.77 2.72
C ALA A 146 -7.96 -10.25 2.81
N ARG A 147 -8.27 -10.93 3.93
CA ARG A 147 -8.06 -12.37 4.09
C ARG A 147 -8.85 -13.18 3.07
N ARG A 148 -10.13 -12.86 2.84
CA ARG A 148 -10.94 -13.50 1.78
C ARG A 148 -10.32 -13.27 0.40
N ALA A 149 -9.81 -12.08 0.11
CA ALA A 149 -9.14 -11.78 -1.15
C ALA A 149 -7.85 -12.59 -1.33
N CYS A 150 -7.00 -12.63 -0.31
CA CYS A 150 -5.78 -13.44 -0.30
C CYS A 150 -6.08 -14.93 -0.47
N ALA A 151 -7.11 -15.46 0.20
CA ALA A 151 -7.51 -16.87 0.04
C ALA A 151 -7.88 -17.19 -1.42
N ARG A 152 -8.72 -16.36 -2.06
CA ARG A 152 -9.05 -16.51 -3.49
C ARG A 152 -7.82 -16.44 -4.39
N LEU A 153 -6.89 -15.52 -4.11
CA LEU A 153 -5.64 -15.44 -4.87
C LEU A 153 -4.78 -16.71 -4.74
N LEU A 154 -4.74 -17.32 -3.56
CA LEU A 154 -4.04 -18.59 -3.35
C LEU A 154 -4.69 -19.74 -4.12
N GLU A 155 -6.02 -19.79 -4.22
CA GLU A 155 -6.77 -20.80 -4.99
C GLU A 155 -6.43 -20.75 -6.49
N THR A 156 -6.00 -19.60 -7.03
CA THR A 156 -5.56 -19.50 -8.44
C THR A 156 -4.23 -20.20 -8.72
N GLY A 157 -3.48 -20.62 -7.69
CA GLY A 157 -2.13 -21.17 -7.80
C GLY A 157 -1.03 -20.13 -8.13
N ARG A 158 -1.40 -18.93 -8.57
CA ARG A 158 -0.46 -17.83 -8.91
C ARG A 158 -0.26 -16.84 -7.76
N GLY A 159 -1.16 -16.81 -6.78
CA GLY A 159 -1.11 -15.86 -5.66
C GLY A 159 0.04 -16.08 -4.68
N THR A 160 0.57 -17.30 -4.57
CA THR A 160 1.63 -17.65 -3.60
C THR A 160 2.88 -16.79 -3.76
N ALA A 161 3.40 -16.67 -4.99
CA ALA A 161 4.62 -15.90 -5.25
C ALA A 161 4.45 -14.41 -4.94
N ALA A 162 3.25 -13.86 -5.19
CA ALA A 162 2.96 -12.45 -4.97
C ALA A 162 2.69 -12.11 -3.48
N LEU A 163 2.08 -13.04 -2.72
CA LEU A 163 1.70 -12.83 -1.32
C LEU A 163 2.81 -13.20 -0.33
N ALA A 164 3.60 -14.23 -0.63
CA ALA A 164 4.55 -14.80 0.33
C ALA A 164 5.62 -13.83 0.86
N PRO A 165 6.22 -12.95 0.04
CA PRO A 165 7.26 -12.05 0.53
C PRO A 165 6.77 -11.12 1.65
N VAL A 166 5.60 -10.51 1.49
CA VAL A 166 4.99 -9.62 2.49
C VAL A 166 4.43 -10.42 3.67
N ALA A 167 3.78 -11.55 3.43
CA ALA A 167 3.30 -12.42 4.50
C ALA A 167 4.43 -12.86 5.45
N LYS A 168 5.58 -13.25 4.90
CA LYS A 168 6.77 -13.63 5.67
C LYS A 168 7.31 -12.47 6.49
N ALA A 169 7.24 -11.24 5.98
CA ALA A 169 7.67 -10.03 6.68
C ALA A 169 6.71 -9.64 7.82
N LEU A 170 5.42 -9.96 7.70
CA LEU A 170 4.39 -9.67 8.70
C LEU A 170 4.25 -10.75 9.78
N ARG A 171 4.80 -11.95 9.60
CA ARG A 171 4.48 -13.15 10.40
C ARG A 171 4.55 -13.00 11.92
N TYR A 172 5.42 -12.12 12.43
CA TYR A 172 5.59 -11.88 13.87
C TYR A 172 4.88 -10.63 14.38
N ARG A 173 4.18 -9.90 13.51
CA ARG A 173 3.32 -8.79 13.92
C ARG A 173 2.00 -9.33 14.44
N ARG A 174 1.36 -8.55 15.32
CA ARG A 174 -0.03 -8.79 15.74
C ARG A 174 -0.91 -8.97 14.50
N ASP A 175 -1.72 -10.04 14.50
CA ASP A 175 -2.62 -10.43 13.40
C ASP A 175 -1.94 -10.80 12.05
N GLY A 176 -0.60 -10.75 11.97
CA GLY A 176 0.17 -10.99 10.75
C GLY A 176 0.57 -12.43 10.47
N GLY A 177 0.40 -13.33 11.44
CA GLY A 177 0.73 -14.76 11.28
C GLY A 177 -0.20 -15.53 10.32
N TRP A 178 -1.44 -15.06 10.14
CA TRP A 178 -2.49 -15.80 9.41
C TRP A 178 -2.10 -16.16 7.97
N LEU A 179 -1.61 -15.18 7.19
CA LEU A 179 -1.29 -15.42 5.78
C LEU A 179 -0.04 -16.29 5.63
N ALA A 180 0.95 -16.09 6.50
CA ALA A 180 2.15 -16.92 6.53
C ALA A 180 1.81 -18.38 6.84
N ALA A 181 0.95 -18.63 7.83
CA ALA A 181 0.50 -19.97 8.20
C ALA A 181 -0.26 -20.68 7.06
N ARG A 182 -1.14 -19.95 6.35
CA ARG A 182 -1.84 -20.46 5.16
C ARG A 182 -0.89 -20.83 4.04
N LEU A 183 0.13 -20.01 3.77
CA LEU A 183 1.14 -20.27 2.74
C LEU A 183 2.01 -21.50 3.05
N THR A 184 2.25 -21.80 4.33
CA THR A 184 3.05 -22.96 4.75
C THR A 184 2.24 -24.24 4.96
N GLY A 185 0.92 -24.20 4.72
CA GLY A 185 0.03 -25.35 4.95
C GLY A 185 -0.13 -25.73 6.43
N THR A 186 0.42 -24.92 7.34
CA THR A 186 0.26 -25.09 8.79
C THR A 186 -1.06 -24.40 9.15
N GLY A 187 -2.15 -25.17 9.18
CA GLY A 187 -3.52 -24.68 9.29
C GLY A 187 -3.70 -23.55 10.32
N ALA A 188 -4.31 -22.46 9.87
CA ALA A 188 -4.94 -21.47 10.73
C ALA A 188 -6.40 -21.32 10.30
N ASP A 189 -7.15 -22.40 10.40
CA ASP A 189 -8.61 -22.31 10.50
C ASP A 189 -8.95 -22.16 11.98
N THR A 190 -9.06 -20.90 12.40
CA THR A 190 -10.07 -20.53 13.38
C THR A 190 -10.43 -19.07 13.13
N PRO A 191 -11.65 -18.76 12.65
CA PRO A 191 -12.20 -17.42 12.77
C PRO A 191 -12.44 -17.15 14.26
N ARG A 192 -12.01 -15.98 14.74
CA ARG A 192 -12.58 -15.35 15.93
C ARG A 192 -13.17 -14.02 15.50
#